data_AF-A0A482WVB2-F1
#
_entry.id   AF-A0A482WVB2-F1
#
_cell.length_a   1.000
_cell.length_b   1.000
_cell.length_c   1.000
_cell.angle_alpha   90.00
_cell.angle_beta   90.00
_cell.angle_gamma   90.00
#
_symmetry.space_group_name_H-M   'P 1'
#
loop_
_entity.id
_entity.type
_entity.pdbx_description
1 polymer ?
#
loop_
_entity_poly.entity_id
_entity_poly.type
_entity_poly.pdbx_seq_one_letter_code
_entity_poly.pdbx_strand_id
1 'polypeptide(L)'
;MQDRTTQCLVEKPINGSSELSSVQQSSGEALPVDVYEMAELVAGYMDCMQEAIRYLTEEEMYPETHPAVQGLRSHLASYRSQMLKEALQTGPR
;
A
#
# COMPACT_ATOMS: atom_id res chain seq x y z
N MET A 1 35.47 15.86 -22.05
CA MET A 1 35.90 14.46 -21.86
C MET A 1 34.82 13.78 -21.04
N GLN A 2 33.98 12.97 -21.68
CA GLN A 2 33.93 11.50 -21.53
C GLN A 2 33.35 11.10 -20.16
N ASP A 3 32.06 10.77 -20.06
CA ASP A 3 31.39 9.49 -20.37
C ASP A 3 31.33 8.54 -19.15
N ARG A 4 30.14 7.96 -18.93
CA ARG A 4 29.90 6.61 -18.36
C ARG A 4 30.21 6.41 -16.86
N THR A 5 29.58 5.52 -16.09
CA THR A 5 28.50 4.55 -16.27
C THR A 5 28.13 4.02 -14.89
N THR A 6 26.86 3.66 -14.73
CA THR A 6 26.24 2.74 -13.77
C THR A 6 27.18 1.75 -13.07
N GLN A 7 27.05 1.60 -11.75
CA GLN A 7 27.31 0.33 -11.07
C GLN A 7 26.15 -0.02 -10.12
N CYS A 8 25.23 -0.83 -10.65
CA CYS A 8 24.70 -1.96 -9.87
C CYS A 8 25.81 -3.02 -9.73
N LEU A 9 25.52 -4.04 -8.91
CA LEU A 9 26.28 -5.28 -8.57
C LEU A 9 26.79 -5.23 -7.12
N VAL A 10 26.64 -6.23 -6.25
CA VAL A 10 26.10 -7.59 -6.34
C VAL A 10 25.97 -8.13 -4.92
N GLU A 11 24.96 -8.96 -4.68
CA GLU A 11 24.76 -9.78 -3.49
C GLU A 11 25.98 -10.66 -3.17
N LYS A 12 26.22 -10.99 -1.89
CA LYS A 12 26.80 -12.30 -1.57
C LYS A 12 26.30 -12.86 -0.22
N PRO A 13 26.08 -14.19 -0.15
CA PRO A 13 25.28 -14.87 0.86
C PRO A 13 26.16 -15.54 1.91
N ILE A 14 25.67 -15.78 3.14
CA ILE A 14 26.19 -16.91 3.95
C ILE A 14 25.08 -17.49 4.83
N ASN A 15 24.80 -18.77 4.56
CA ASN A 15 24.12 -19.75 5.41
C ASN A 15 24.59 -19.70 6.87
N GLY A 16 23.64 -19.57 7.79
CA GLY A 16 23.81 -19.91 9.20
C GLY A 16 22.54 -20.64 9.66
N SER A 17 22.65 -21.96 9.74
CA SER A 17 21.59 -22.91 10.08
C SER A 17 20.88 -22.64 11.41
N SER A 18 19.62 -23.11 11.45
CA SER A 18 18.87 -23.45 12.67
C SER A 18 18.48 -22.22 13.50
N GLU A 19 17.22 -21.82 13.55
CA GLU A 19 16.17 -22.63 14.17
C GLU A 19 14.84 -22.50 13.42
N LEU A 20 14.32 -23.65 12.99
CA LEU A 20 12.90 -23.83 12.67
C LEU A 20 12.13 -23.76 14.00
N SER A 21 11.89 -22.53 14.46
CA SER A 21 10.93 -22.27 15.52
C SER A 21 9.56 -22.21 14.88
N SER A 22 8.91 -23.37 14.82
CA SER A 22 7.49 -23.60 14.58
C SER A 22 6.62 -22.38 14.84
N VAL A 23 6.34 -21.57 13.81
CA VAL A 23 5.22 -20.64 13.86
C VAL A 23 3.98 -21.51 13.75
N GLN A 24 3.46 -21.88 14.91
CA GLN A 24 2.15 -22.49 15.04
C GLN A 24 1.18 -21.63 14.22
N GLN A 25 0.61 -22.22 13.18
CA GLN A 25 -0.63 -21.74 12.59
C GLN A 25 -1.67 -21.80 13.71
N SER A 26 -1.79 -20.72 14.48
CA SER A 26 -3.06 -20.47 15.15
C SER A 26 -4.04 -20.28 14.01
N SER A 27 -4.92 -21.27 13.85
CA SER A 27 -6.13 -21.15 13.06
C SER A 27 -6.89 -19.95 13.61
N GLY A 28 -6.60 -18.78 13.06
CA GLY A 28 -7.36 -17.56 13.31
C GLY A 28 -8.72 -17.77 12.69
N GLU A 29 -9.66 -18.23 13.52
CA GLU A 29 -11.08 -18.16 13.22
C GLU A 29 -11.34 -16.71 12.77
N ALA A 30 -11.68 -16.54 11.50
CA ALA A 30 -11.99 -15.22 10.94
C ALA A 30 -13.24 -14.73 11.66
N LEU A 31 -13.04 -13.95 12.72
CA LEU A 31 -14.13 -13.29 13.41
C LEU A 31 -14.89 -12.48 12.35
N PRO A 32 -16.23 -12.53 12.35
CA PRO A 32 -17.02 -11.75 11.41
C PRO A 32 -16.73 -10.28 11.68
N VAL A 33 -15.89 -9.68 10.83
CA VAL A 33 -15.68 -8.24 10.84
C VAL A 33 -17.02 -7.62 10.48
N ASP A 34 -17.53 -6.77 11.35
CA ASP A 34 -18.77 -6.05 11.07
C ASP A 34 -18.57 -5.23 9.78
N VAL A 35 -19.50 -5.38 8.84
CA VAL A 35 -19.49 -4.66 7.57
C VAL A 35 -19.43 -3.15 7.83
N TYR A 36 -20.02 -2.69 8.93
CA TYR A 36 -19.98 -1.30 9.35
C TYR A 36 -18.59 -0.84 9.80
N GLU A 37 -17.89 -1.62 10.63
CA GLU A 37 -16.50 -1.33 11.04
C GLU A 37 -15.55 -1.30 9.84
N MET A 38 -15.72 -2.21 8.88
CA MET A 38 -14.93 -2.22 7.65
C MET A 38 -15.20 -0.95 6.81
N ALA A 39 -16.46 -0.52 6.72
CA ALA A 39 -16.82 0.69 5.99
C ALA A 39 -16.20 1.96 6.62
N GLU A 40 -16.22 2.07 7.96
CA GLU A 40 -15.59 3.18 8.67
C GLU A 40 -14.06 3.20 8.48
N LEU A 41 -13.42 2.02 8.54
CA LEU A 41 -11.98 1.91 8.31
C LEU A 41 -11.59 2.34 6.89
N VAL A 42 -12.35 1.90 5.88
CA VAL A 42 -12.15 2.33 4.50
C VAL A 42 -12.38 3.84 4.35
N ALA A 43 -13.42 4.39 4.97
CA ALA A 43 -13.69 5.84 4.93
C ALA A 43 -12.54 6.65 5.52
N GLY A 44 -12.06 6.29 6.73
CA GLY A 44 -10.94 6.97 7.37
C GLY A 44 -9.65 6.89 6.57
N TYR A 45 -9.39 5.75 5.91
CA TYR A 45 -8.26 5.63 4.99
C TYR A 45 -8.37 6.58 3.79
N MET A 46 -9.57 6.68 3.21
CA MET A 46 -9.82 7.58 2.08
C MET A 46 -9.63 9.05 2.46
N ASP A 47 -10.09 9.44 3.65
CA ASP A 47 -9.93 10.80 4.17
C ASP A 47 -8.45 11.16 4.39
N CYS A 48 -7.70 10.26 5.02
CA CYS A 48 -6.26 10.44 5.26
C CYS A 48 -5.49 10.66 3.95
N MET A 49 -5.82 9.89 2.91
CA MET A 49 -5.14 10.00 1.64
C MET A 49 -5.50 11.26 0.84
N GLN A 50 -6.74 11.73 0.97
CA GLN A 50 -7.15 13.02 0.40
C GLN A 50 -6.44 14.17 1.10
N GLU A 51 -6.32 14.12 2.41
CA GLU A 51 -5.57 15.09 3.19
C GLU A 51 -4.07 15.08 2.83
N ALA A 52 -3.48 13.91 2.59
CA ALA A 52 -2.09 13.82 2.14
C ALA A 52 -1.87 14.51 0.78
N ILE A 53 -2.82 14.41 -0.16
CA ILE A 53 -2.74 15.16 -1.42
C ILE A 53 -2.86 16.65 -1.14
N ARG A 54 -3.85 17.07 -0.34
CA ARG A 54 -4.06 18.47 0.03
C ARG A 54 -2.79 19.07 0.64
N TYR A 55 -2.19 18.39 1.61
CA TYR A 55 -0.95 18.78 2.25
C TYR A 55 0.18 18.99 1.23
N LEU A 56 0.38 18.04 0.32
CA LEU A 56 1.42 18.15 -0.71
C LEU A 56 1.19 19.35 -1.64
N THR A 57 -0.05 19.64 -2.02
CA THR A 57 -0.35 20.72 -2.98
C THR A 57 -0.47 22.10 -2.34
N GLU A 58 -0.96 22.18 -1.12
CA GLU A 58 -1.28 23.44 -0.45
C GLU A 58 -0.20 23.87 0.54
N GLU A 59 0.33 22.94 1.35
CA GLU A 59 1.31 23.26 2.40
C GLU A 59 2.75 23.15 1.86
N GLU A 60 3.07 22.05 1.18
CA GLU A 60 4.38 21.85 0.54
C GLU A 60 4.49 22.53 -0.82
N MET A 61 3.37 23.07 -1.33
CA MET A 61 3.25 23.77 -2.60
C MET A 61 3.81 22.98 -3.80
N TYR A 62 3.72 21.65 -3.76
CA TYR A 62 4.11 20.83 -4.91
C TYR A 62 3.14 21.09 -6.07
N PRO A 63 3.64 21.37 -7.27
CA PRO A 63 2.78 21.52 -8.42
C PRO A 63 2.03 20.22 -8.68
N GLU A 64 0.85 20.33 -9.29
CA GLU A 64 0.00 19.18 -9.64
C GLU A 64 0.73 18.13 -10.51
N THR A 65 1.72 18.55 -11.28
CA THR A 65 2.56 17.68 -12.12
C THR A 65 3.71 17.00 -11.35
N HIS A 66 3.88 17.29 -10.07
CA HIS A 66 4.98 16.75 -9.28
C HIS A 66 4.85 15.21 -9.16
N PRO A 67 5.95 14.45 -9.31
CA PRO A 67 5.90 12.99 -9.29
C PRO A 67 5.26 12.39 -8.02
N ALA A 68 5.48 12.99 -6.85
CA ALA A 68 4.87 12.54 -5.60
C ALA A 68 3.34 12.68 -5.61
N VAL A 69 2.83 13.81 -6.11
CA VAL A 69 1.38 14.08 -6.21
C VAL A 69 0.73 13.13 -7.22
N GLN A 70 1.35 12.97 -8.39
CA GLN A 70 0.89 12.06 -9.44
C GLN A 70 0.93 10.60 -9.00
N GLY A 71 2.00 10.19 -8.32
CA GLY A 71 2.16 8.85 -7.76
C GLY A 71 1.08 8.53 -6.74
N LEU A 72 0.84 9.44 -5.79
CA LEU A 72 -0.19 9.27 -4.76
C LEU A 72 -1.60 9.21 -5.36
N ARG A 73 -1.92 10.08 -6.32
CA ARG A 73 -3.21 10.05 -7.04
C ARG A 73 -3.43 8.74 -7.81
N SER A 74 -2.40 8.27 -8.50
CA SER A 74 -2.48 7.03 -9.28
C SER A 74 -2.64 5.81 -8.36
N HIS A 75 -1.92 5.79 -7.25
CA HIS A 75 -2.05 4.78 -6.22
C HIS A 75 -3.48 4.74 -5.66
N LEU A 76 -4.05 5.91 -5.34
CA LEU A 76 -5.43 6.02 -4.86
C LEU A 76 -6.48 5.52 -5.85
N ALA A 77 -6.36 5.90 -7.12
CA ALA A 77 -7.26 5.43 -8.17
C ALA A 77 -7.20 3.90 -8.33
N SER A 78 -6.00 3.34 -8.25
CA SER A 78 -5.77 1.89 -8.31
C SER A 78 -6.38 1.18 -7.11
N TYR A 79 -6.17 1.72 -5.91
CA TYR A 79 -6.68 1.13 -4.67
C TYR A 79 -8.20 1.16 -4.60
N ARG A 80 -8.85 2.29 -4.93
CA ARG A 80 -10.32 2.38 -5.06
C ARG A 80 -10.89 1.32 -6.00
N SER A 81 -10.21 1.10 -7.12
CA SER A 81 -10.64 0.10 -8.11
C SER A 81 -10.50 -1.33 -7.59
N GLN A 82 -9.44 -1.63 -6.83
CA GLN A 82 -9.24 -2.93 -6.19
C GLN A 82 -10.29 -3.20 -5.11
N MET A 83 -10.53 -2.23 -4.22
CA MET A 83 -11.56 -2.31 -3.18
C MET A 83 -12.95 -2.54 -3.76
N LEU A 84 -13.32 -1.82 -4.82
CA LEU A 84 -14.59 -2.03 -5.50
C LEU A 84 -14.69 -3.45 -6.08
N LYS A 85 -13.60 -3.95 -6.70
CA LYS A 85 -13.56 -5.30 -7.26
C LYS A 85 -13.72 -6.36 -6.18
N GLU A 86 -13.04 -6.21 -5.05
CA GLU A 86 -13.13 -7.13 -3.92
C GLU A 86 -14.54 -7.13 -3.32
N ALA A 87 -15.14 -5.96 -3.10
CA ALA A 87 -16.51 -5.84 -2.61
C ALA A 87 -17.55 -6.49 -3.54
N LEU A 88 -17.37 -6.39 -4.86
CA LEU A 88 -18.23 -7.05 -5.84
C LEU A 88 -18.03 -8.58 -5.88
N GLN A 89 -16.85 -9.08 -5.52
CA GLN A 89 -16.54 -10.51 -5.48
C GLN A 89 -17.00 -11.18 -4.17
N THR A 90 -17.12 -10.43 -3.09
CA THR A 90 -17.56 -10.90 -1.77
C THR A 90 -19.04 -10.69 -1.49
N GLY A 91 -19.82 -10.19 -2.46
CA GLY A 91 -21.27 -9.97 -2.32
C GLY A 91 -22.06 -11.25 -1.95
N PRO A 92 -23.20 -11.11 -1.25
CA PRO A 92 -23.92 -12.25 -0.66
C PRO A 92 -24.44 -13.18 -1.76
N ARG A 93 -24.16 -14.48 -1.63
CA ARG A 93 -24.87 -15.55 -2.36
C ARG A 93 -26.18 -15.86 -1.68
#